data_AF-A0A8N4F4D8-F1
#
_entry.id   AF-A0A8N4F4D8-F1
#
_cell.length_a   1.000
_cell.length_b   1.000
_cell.length_c   1.000
_cell.angle_alpha   90.00
_cell.angle_beta   90.00
_cell.angle_gamma   90.00
#
_symmetry.space_group_name_H-M   'P 1'
#
loop_
_entity.id
_entity.type
_entity.pdbx_description
1 polymer ?
#
loop_
_entity_poly.entity_id
_entity_poly.type
_entity_poly.pdbx_seq_one_letter_code
_entity_poly.pdbx_strand_id
1 'polypeptide(L)'
;MLEFDSVGNGGVKLSTAVSYTTLRSHIYRPFLQAFADATKRIPRAPKVKPFDLCLKSSALRSTRVGYAVLVIDLVLAGAKNWTIFGANAMIQVGRDTTCLAFVDGGPKAEQAVVIGGFHLENNFLLFDLGRPGWGSVLVCSSSSMDGL
;
A
#
# COMPACT_ATOMS: atom_id res chain seq x y z
N MET A 1 11.08 7.68 -15.65
CA MET A 1 11.79 7.95 -14.37
C MET A 1 10.85 8.77 -13.52
N LEU A 2 10.70 8.48 -12.22
CA LEU A 2 10.03 9.41 -11.30
C LEU A 2 11.01 10.54 -11.00
N GLU A 3 10.62 11.77 -11.29
CA GLU A 3 11.38 12.97 -10.95
C GLU A 3 10.72 13.63 -9.75
N PHE A 4 11.52 14.04 -8.77
CA PHE A 4 11.05 14.77 -7.62
C PHE A 4 11.85 16.03 -7.38
N ASP A 5 11.19 17.06 -6.87
CA ASP A 5 11.82 18.36 -6.62
C ASP A 5 12.45 18.44 -5.23
N SER A 6 13.12 19.55 -4.95
CA SER A 6 13.81 19.80 -3.68
C SER A 6 12.88 19.91 -2.47
N VAL A 7 11.56 19.99 -2.67
CA VAL A 7 10.54 19.99 -1.61
C VAL A 7 9.79 18.65 -1.51
N GLY A 8 10.16 17.67 -2.33
CA GLY A 8 9.66 16.29 -2.27
C GLY A 8 8.43 16.00 -3.14
N ASN A 9 7.98 16.92 -3.99
CA ASN A 9 6.90 16.63 -4.95
C ASN A 9 7.37 15.60 -5.96
N GLY A 10 6.49 14.70 -6.40
CA GLY A 10 6.87 13.57 -7.25
C GLY A 10 7.59 12.42 -6.52
N GLY A 11 7.88 12.59 -5.22
CA GLY A 11 8.50 11.57 -4.37
C GLY A 11 7.49 10.64 -3.67
N VAL A 12 7.99 9.91 -2.68
CA VAL A 12 7.20 9.06 -1.78
C VAL A 12 7.07 9.76 -0.43
N LYS A 13 5.84 9.90 0.07
CA LYS A 13 5.53 10.48 1.39
C LYS A 13 4.94 9.41 2.30
N LEU A 14 5.38 9.37 3.55
CA LEU A 14 4.69 8.63 4.62
C LEU A 14 3.70 9.56 5.32
N SER A 15 2.46 9.13 5.51
CA SER A 15 1.41 9.99 6.07
C SER A 15 0.45 9.21 6.97
N THR A 16 0.29 9.70 8.20
CA THR A 16 -0.75 9.24 9.13
C THR A 16 -2.06 10.02 8.96
N ALA A 17 -2.06 11.10 8.19
CA ALA A 17 -3.25 11.93 7.95
C ALA A 17 -4.20 11.34 6.87
N VAL A 18 -3.73 10.37 6.09
CA VAL A 18 -4.56 9.65 5.11
C VAL A 18 -4.57 8.16 5.45
N SER A 19 -5.73 7.53 5.34
CA SER A 19 -5.88 6.13 5.75
C SER A 19 -5.21 5.16 4.78
N TYR A 20 -5.38 5.36 3.48
CA TYR A 20 -4.94 4.40 2.45
C TYR A 20 -3.83 4.95 1.59
N THR A 21 -3.01 4.04 1.05
CA THR A 21 -1.95 4.42 0.11
C THR A 21 -2.57 4.99 -1.15
N THR A 22 -2.14 6.19 -1.51
CA THR A 22 -2.58 6.91 -2.69
C THR A 22 -1.46 6.93 -3.73
N LEU A 23 -1.77 6.54 -4.95
CA LEU A 23 -0.83 6.52 -6.07
C LEU A 23 -1.28 7.53 -7.13
N ARG A 24 -0.36 8.34 -7.67
CA ARG A 24 -0.67 9.20 -8.82
C ARG A 24 -1.10 8.33 -10.01
N SER A 25 -2.11 8.75 -10.80
CA SER A 25 -2.79 7.88 -11.77
C SER A 25 -1.89 7.08 -12.71
N HIS A 26 -0.79 7.66 -13.19
CA HIS A 26 0.16 6.96 -14.07
C HIS A 26 0.89 5.77 -13.43
N ILE A 27 0.95 5.70 -12.09
CA ILE A 27 1.46 4.57 -11.30
C ILE A 27 0.28 3.68 -10.90
N TYR A 28 -0.84 4.28 -10.48
CA TYR A 28 -2.02 3.56 -10.04
C TYR A 28 -2.54 2.58 -11.11
N ARG A 29 -2.68 3.04 -12.36
CA ARG A 29 -3.26 2.24 -13.44
C ARG A 29 -2.48 0.94 -13.73
N PRO A 30 -1.16 0.98 -14.02
CA PRO A 30 -0.40 -0.24 -14.26
C PRO A 30 -0.33 -1.13 -13.00
N PHE A 31 -0.25 -0.53 -11.81
CA PHE A 31 -0.29 -1.28 -10.55
C PHE A 31 -1.61 -2.05 -10.37
N LEU A 32 -2.75 -1.37 -10.55
CA LEU A 32 -4.08 -1.95 -10.46
C LEU A 32 -4.26 -3.08 -11.49
N GLN A 33 -3.79 -2.85 -12.73
CA GLN A 33 -3.85 -3.85 -13.80
C GLN A 33 -3.03 -5.09 -13.46
N ALA A 34 -1.79 -4.93 -12.99
CA ALA A 34 -0.95 -6.05 -12.58
C ALA A 34 -1.60 -6.87 -11.45
N PHE A 35 -2.16 -6.19 -10.44
CA PHE A 35 -2.88 -6.87 -9.37
C PHE A 35 -4.15 -7.57 -9.89
N ALA A 36 -4.87 -6.95 -10.82
CA ALA A 36 -6.04 -7.53 -11.46
C ALA A 36 -5.70 -8.82 -12.22
N ASP A 37 -4.65 -8.80 -13.02
CA ASP A 37 -4.22 -9.95 -13.82
C ASP A 37 -3.74 -11.10 -12.94
N ALA A 38 -2.99 -10.79 -11.89
CA ALA A 38 -2.48 -11.80 -10.98
C ALA A 38 -3.56 -12.37 -10.03
N THR A 39 -4.69 -11.66 -9.86
CA THR A 39 -5.89 -12.15 -9.14
C THR A 39 -7.03 -12.59 -10.06
N LYS A 40 -6.81 -12.74 -11.37
CA LYS A 40 -7.87 -13.02 -12.36
C LYS A 40 -8.69 -14.30 -12.11
N ARG A 41 -8.14 -15.26 -11.36
CA ARG A 41 -8.81 -16.52 -11.00
C ARG A 41 -9.68 -16.41 -9.75
N ILE A 42 -9.66 -15.27 -9.05
CA ILE A 42 -10.47 -15.02 -7.86
C ILE A 42 -11.75 -14.29 -8.27
N PRO A 43 -12.94 -14.76 -7.84
CA PRO A 43 -14.20 -14.09 -8.14
C PRO A 43 -14.19 -12.61 -7.73
N ARG A 44 -14.59 -11.72 -8.65
CA ARG A 44 -14.76 -10.29 -8.37
C ARG A 44 -16.00 -10.03 -7.51
N ALA A 45 -15.93 -8.99 -6.69
CA ALA A 45 -17.05 -8.39 -6.01
C ALA A 45 -17.34 -6.99 -6.58
N PRO A 46 -18.53 -6.41 -6.36
CA PRO A 46 -18.79 -5.03 -6.71
C PRO A 46 -17.75 -4.08 -6.12
N LYS A 47 -17.33 -3.07 -6.89
CA LYS A 47 -16.39 -2.05 -6.41
C LYS A 47 -17.04 -1.24 -5.29
N VAL A 48 -16.28 -0.96 -4.25
CA VAL A 48 -16.71 -0.10 -3.14
C VAL A 48 -15.77 1.07 -3.05
N LYS A 49 -16.28 2.28 -3.25
CA LYS A 49 -15.47 3.49 -3.16
C LYS A 49 -14.80 3.57 -1.77
N PRO A 50 -13.52 3.98 -1.69
CA PRO A 50 -12.68 4.52 -2.77
C PRO A 50 -11.89 3.46 -3.58
N PHE A 51 -12.19 2.17 -3.46
CA PHE A 51 -11.39 1.09 -4.05
C PHE A 51 -11.91 0.63 -5.42
N ASP A 52 -10.99 0.44 -6.37
CA ASP A 52 -11.33 0.07 -7.74
C ASP A 52 -11.26 -1.43 -8.04
N LEU A 53 -10.77 -2.25 -7.10
CA LEU A 53 -10.67 -3.70 -7.25
C LEU A 53 -11.08 -4.39 -5.96
N CYS A 54 -12.17 -5.15 -6.05
CA CYS A 54 -12.68 -5.95 -4.95
C CYS A 54 -12.91 -7.40 -5.37
N LEU A 55 -12.69 -8.31 -4.43
CA LEU A 55 -12.77 -9.76 -4.55
C LEU A 55 -13.83 -10.28 -3.58
N LYS A 56 -14.45 -11.41 -3.90
CA LYS A 56 -15.34 -12.09 -2.97
C LYS A 56 -14.55 -12.59 -1.76
N SER A 57 -14.91 -12.16 -0.56
CA SER A 57 -14.23 -12.56 0.68
C SER A 57 -14.25 -14.06 0.89
N SER A 58 -15.33 -14.76 0.49
CA SER A 58 -15.45 -16.22 0.58
C SER A 58 -14.43 -16.99 -0.25
N ALA A 59 -13.81 -16.35 -1.25
CA ALA A 59 -12.78 -16.96 -2.07
C ALA A 59 -11.35 -16.68 -1.56
N LEU A 60 -11.21 -15.87 -0.51
CA LEU A 60 -9.92 -15.51 0.07
C LEU A 60 -9.67 -16.32 1.34
N ARG A 61 -8.62 -17.13 1.34
CA ARG A 61 -8.19 -17.86 2.53
C ARG A 61 -7.51 -16.91 3.52
N SER A 62 -7.82 -17.03 4.80
CA SER A 62 -7.13 -16.29 5.87
C SER A 62 -5.81 -16.96 6.26
N THR A 63 -4.81 -16.17 6.63
CA THR A 63 -3.48 -16.60 7.09
C THR A 63 -3.03 -15.75 8.28
N ARG A 64 -1.90 -16.12 8.89
CA ARG A 64 -1.29 -15.33 9.98
C ARG A 64 -0.92 -13.89 9.57
N VAL A 65 -0.70 -13.64 8.28
CA VAL A 65 -0.33 -12.32 7.72
C VAL A 65 -1.45 -11.73 6.85
N GLY A 66 -2.71 -12.08 7.16
CA GLY A 66 -3.91 -11.61 6.47
C GLY A 66 -4.32 -12.51 5.31
N TYR A 67 -5.05 -11.95 4.33
CA TYR A 67 -5.57 -12.73 3.21
C TYR A 67 -4.46 -13.34 2.35
N ALA A 68 -4.65 -14.58 1.91
CA ALA A 68 -3.75 -15.30 1.01
C ALA A 68 -3.85 -14.77 -0.43
N VAL A 69 -3.43 -13.52 -0.61
CA VAL A 69 -3.22 -12.88 -1.90
C VAL A 69 -1.72 -12.76 -2.17
N LEU A 70 -1.38 -12.30 -3.37
CA LEU A 70 -0.01 -11.95 -3.73
C LEU A 70 0.52 -10.80 -2.87
N VAL A 71 1.79 -10.93 -2.47
CA VAL A 71 2.53 -9.91 -1.74
C VAL A 71 2.94 -8.77 -2.69
N ILE A 72 3.08 -7.57 -2.15
CA ILE A 72 3.52 -6.40 -2.91
C ILE A 72 4.82 -5.90 -2.29
N ASP A 73 5.89 -5.87 -3.07
CA ASP A 73 7.18 -5.35 -2.61
C ASP A 73 7.38 -3.90 -3.07
N LEU A 74 7.56 -3.00 -2.11
CA LEU A 74 8.10 -1.67 -2.37
C LEU A 74 9.63 -1.76 -2.31
N VAL A 75 10.28 -1.67 -3.47
CA VAL A 75 11.74 -1.68 -3.56
C VAL A 75 12.27 -0.29 -3.25
N LEU A 76 12.96 -0.16 -2.12
CA LEU A 76 13.53 1.08 -1.61
C LEU A 76 15.00 1.24 -2.03
N ALA A 77 15.54 2.44 -1.82
CA ALA A 77 16.95 2.71 -2.05
C ALA A 77 17.85 1.70 -1.31
N GLY A 78 18.92 1.25 -1.99
CA GLY A 78 19.80 0.21 -1.49
C GLY A 78 19.23 -1.22 -1.59
N ALA A 79 18.26 -1.45 -2.49
CA ALA A 79 17.65 -2.77 -2.74
C ALA A 79 17.00 -3.41 -1.50
N LYS A 80 16.49 -2.58 -0.59
CA LYS A 80 15.72 -3.04 0.57
C LYS A 80 14.25 -3.15 0.18
N ASN A 81 13.61 -4.27 0.48
CA ASN A 81 12.19 -4.46 0.21
C ASN A 81 11.38 -4.13 1.46
N TRP A 82 10.35 -3.30 1.31
CA TRP A 82 9.24 -3.28 2.23
C TRP A 82 8.09 -4.11 1.65
N THR A 83 7.93 -5.32 2.20
CA THR A 83 6.91 -6.26 1.78
C THR A 83 5.58 -5.94 2.45
N ILE A 84 4.55 -5.74 1.62
CA ILE A 84 3.16 -5.54 2.03
C ILE A 84 2.45 -6.89 1.90
N PHE A 85 2.08 -7.46 3.04
CA PHE A 85 1.32 -8.70 3.11
C PHE A 85 -0.18 -8.46 2.95
N GLY A 86 -0.96 -9.54 2.81
CA GLY A 86 -2.41 -9.48 2.64
C GLY A 86 -3.13 -8.68 3.74
N ALA A 87 -2.60 -8.65 4.96
CA ALA A 87 -3.12 -7.84 6.07
C ALA A 87 -3.06 -6.34 5.81
N ASN A 88 -2.02 -5.87 5.10
CA ASN A 88 -1.84 -4.45 4.76
C ASN A 88 -2.15 -4.15 3.29
N ALA A 89 -2.38 -5.16 2.44
CA ALA A 89 -2.75 -4.99 1.04
C ALA A 89 -4.27 -5.01 0.82
N MET A 90 -5.02 -5.75 1.64
CA MET A 90 -6.43 -6.03 1.41
C MET A 90 -7.28 -5.64 2.62
N ILE A 91 -8.39 -4.95 2.39
CA ILE A 91 -9.33 -4.53 3.42
C ILE A 91 -10.70 -5.15 3.19
N GLN A 92 -11.30 -5.71 4.25
CA GLN A 92 -12.65 -6.23 4.18
C GLN A 92 -13.67 -5.08 4.33
N VAL A 93 -14.46 -4.84 3.28
CA VAL A 93 -15.49 -3.81 3.22
C VAL A 93 -16.85 -4.50 3.22
N GLY A 94 -17.25 -4.99 4.40
CA GLY A 94 -18.48 -5.75 4.59
C GLY A 94 -18.28 -7.28 4.57
N ARG A 95 -19.39 -8.03 4.67
CA ARG A 95 -19.33 -9.49 4.88
C ARG A 95 -18.70 -10.26 3.73
N ASP A 96 -19.01 -9.88 2.48
CA ASP A 96 -18.66 -10.67 1.29
C ASP A 96 -17.67 -9.98 0.34
N THR A 97 -17.18 -8.80 0.70
CA THR A 97 -16.33 -7.97 -0.18
C THR A 97 -15.02 -7.61 0.51
N THR A 98 -13.91 -7.94 -0.14
CA THR A 98 -12.56 -7.53 0.27
C THR A 98 -11.89 -6.80 -0.88
N CYS A 99 -11.39 -5.59 -0.64
CA CYS A 99 -10.84 -4.70 -1.67
C CYS A 99 -9.32 -4.50 -1.51
N LEU A 100 -8.65 -4.24 -2.63
CA LEU A 100 -7.26 -3.78 -2.65
C LEU A 100 -7.19 -2.38 -2.06
N ALA A 101 -6.39 -2.19 -1.00
CA ALA A 101 -6.37 -0.98 -0.18
C ALA A 101 -5.55 0.19 -0.79
N PHE A 102 -5.54 0.34 -2.11
CA PHE A 102 -4.84 1.41 -2.83
C PHE A 102 -5.83 2.28 -3.59
N VAL A 103 -5.56 3.59 -3.62
CA VAL A 103 -6.47 4.60 -4.19
C VAL A 103 -5.78 5.40 -5.30
N ASP A 104 -6.51 5.72 -6.37
CA ASP A 104 -6.06 6.65 -7.40
C ASP A 104 -6.09 8.10 -6.84
N GLY A 105 -4.93 8.74 -6.76
CA GLY A 105 -4.79 10.13 -6.34
C GLY A 105 -5.12 11.15 -7.43
N GLY A 106 -5.39 10.69 -8.65
CA GLY A 106 -5.59 11.54 -9.81
C GLY A 106 -4.28 11.94 -10.50
N PRO A 107 -4.39 12.52 -11.70
CA PRO A 107 -3.22 12.86 -12.52
C PRO A 107 -2.43 14.05 -11.96
N LYS A 108 -3.06 14.86 -11.10
CA LYS A 108 -2.50 16.07 -10.51
C LYS A 108 -2.01 15.88 -9.07
N ALA A 109 -2.03 14.65 -8.53
CA ALA A 109 -1.50 14.39 -7.19
C ALA A 109 -0.07 14.93 -7.07
N GLU A 110 0.25 15.70 -6.04
CA GLU A 110 1.57 16.32 -5.88
C GLU A 110 2.66 15.27 -5.69
N GLN A 111 2.41 14.28 -4.84
CA GLN A 111 3.32 13.16 -4.57
C GLN A 111 3.02 12.01 -5.53
N ALA A 112 4.07 11.27 -5.92
CA ALA A 112 3.90 10.07 -6.73
C ALA A 112 3.23 8.95 -5.93
N VAL A 113 3.63 8.82 -4.66
CA VAL A 113 3.08 7.86 -3.70
C VAL A 113 2.91 8.55 -2.35
N VAL A 114 1.74 8.40 -1.73
CA VAL A 114 1.52 8.71 -0.32
C VAL A 114 1.15 7.42 0.39
N ILE A 115 2.04 6.87 1.21
CA ILE A 115 1.79 5.66 2.00
C ILE A 115 0.97 6.06 3.22
N GLY A 116 -0.25 5.53 3.29
CA GLY A 116 -1.25 5.87 4.31
C GLY A 116 -1.20 4.95 5.53
N GLY A 117 -1.89 5.36 6.60
CA GLY A 117 -1.93 4.70 7.91
C GLY A 117 -2.14 3.19 7.87
N PHE A 118 -3.08 2.70 7.06
CA PHE A 118 -3.39 1.27 6.91
C PHE A 118 -2.16 0.42 6.50
N HIS A 119 -1.26 1.01 5.71
CA HIS A 119 -0.03 0.33 5.29
C HIS A 119 1.11 0.49 6.31
N LEU A 120 1.00 1.48 7.21
CA LEU A 120 1.92 1.69 8.32
C LEU A 120 1.57 0.83 9.54
N GLU A 121 0.32 0.38 9.65
CA GLU A 121 -0.12 -0.53 10.73
C GLU A 121 0.73 -1.79 10.78
N ASN A 122 1.06 -2.22 11.99
CA ASN A 122 1.91 -3.38 12.27
C ASN A 122 3.31 -3.30 11.63
N ASN A 123 3.80 -2.10 11.33
CA ASN A 123 5.17 -1.84 10.88
C ASN A 123 5.87 -0.88 11.84
N PHE A 124 7.01 -1.29 12.40
CA PHE A 124 7.87 -0.42 13.18
C PHE A 124 8.70 0.41 12.22
N LEU A 125 8.58 1.74 12.33
CA LEU A 125 9.29 2.69 11.50
C LEU A 125 10.25 3.50 12.38
N LEU A 126 11.55 3.29 12.20
CA LEU A 126 12.57 4.15 12.80
C LEU A 126 12.99 5.20 11.78
N PHE A 127 12.80 6.46 12.15
CA PHE A 127 13.23 7.62 11.36
C PHE A 127 14.57 8.12 11.93
N ASP A 128 15.66 7.86 11.21
CA ASP A 128 16.96 8.43 11.53
C ASP A 128 17.19 9.68 10.68
N LEU A 129 17.23 10.84 11.34
CA LEU A 129 17.38 12.16 10.74
C LEU A 129 18.82 12.68 10.83
N GLY A 130 19.81 11.78 10.86
CA GLY A 130 21.20 12.07 11.23
C GLY A 130 21.86 13.32 10.65
N ARG A 131 21.56 13.74 9.39
CA ARG A 131 22.07 15.00 8.82
C ARG A 131 21.00 15.74 7.99
N PRO A 132 21.06 17.09 7.89
CA PRO A 132 20.20 17.84 6.98
C PRO A 132 20.32 17.32 5.54
N GLY A 133 19.19 16.91 4.96
CA GLY A 133 19.13 16.35 3.60
C GLY A 133 19.43 14.85 3.49
N TRP A 134 19.78 14.16 4.59
CA TRP A 134 20.07 12.73 4.60
C TRP A 134 19.36 12.07 5.78
N GLY A 135 18.31 11.32 5.48
CA GLY A 135 17.60 10.50 6.46
C GLY A 135 17.37 9.10 5.93
N SER A 136 17.22 8.14 6.84
CA SER A 136 16.85 6.77 6.49
C SER A 136 15.63 6.32 7.27
N VAL A 137 14.82 5.47 6.64
CA VAL A 137 13.70 4.80 7.28
C VAL A 137 14.02 3.32 7.35
N LEU A 138 14.04 2.77 8.56
CA LEU A 138 14.08 1.34 8.79
C LEU A 138 12.65 0.85 9.01
N VAL A 139 12.28 -0.22 8.30
CA VAL A 139 10.95 -0.83 8.36
C VAL A 139 11.08 -2.25 8.91
N CYS A 140 10.31 -2.58 9.95
CA CYS A 140 10.20 -3.93 10.49
C CYS A 140 8.74 -4.32 10.66
N SER A 141 8.27 -5.34 9.93
CA SER A 141 6.87 -5.78 9.97
C SER A 141 6.64 -6.80 11.08
N SER A 142 5.61 -6.59 11.90
CA SER A 142 5.13 -7.52 12.93
C SER A 142 3.71 -8.02 12.61
N SER A 143 3.24 -9.05 13.32
CA SER A 143 1.86 -9.55 13.15
C SER A 143 0.81 -8.76 13.95
N SER A 144 1.22 -7.97 14.94
CA SER A 144 0.39 -7.03 15.71
C SER A 144 1.31 -6.07 16.48
N MET A 145 0.84 -4.84 16.67
CA MET A 145 1.45 -3.83 17.56
C MET A 145 0.49 -3.38 18.68
N ASP A 146 -0.66 -4.03 18.81
CA ASP A 146 -1.63 -3.72 19.84
C ASP A 146 -1.07 -4.18 21.20
N GLY A 147 -0.59 -3.26 22.03
CA GLY A 147 -0.03 -3.55 23.35
C GLY A 147 1.36 -2.96 23.65
N LEU A 148 1.83 -1.96 22.90
CA LEU A 148 2.82 -0.99 23.38
C LEU A 148 2.15 0.17 24.14
#